data_AF-A0A150JT63-F1
#
_entry.id   AF-A0A150JT63-F1
#
_cell.length_a   1.000
_cell.length_b   1.000
_cell.length_c   1.000
_cell.angle_alpha   90.00
_cell.angle_beta   90.00
_cell.angle_gamma   90.00
#
_symmetry.space_group_name_H-M   'P 1'
#
loop_
_entity.id
_entity.type
_entity.pdbx_description
1 polymer ?
#
loop_
_entity_poly.entity_id
_entity_poly.type
_entity_poly.pdbx_seq_one_letter_code
_entity_poly.pdbx_strand_id
1 'polypeptide(L)'
;MKILDVQLFEQVVTDTQSALKEKSDQIADLQQAIDAFVNMEDAFKGKAGNAMRGYFRDFHQPFLLYLQSLLSEYNEQLNKVLKDLSAFEPDPNGYIQEAFIQDGIVPALKKLENTVGYLLEDANAAMRKVSDLISLPKLDVEEKLYYIQKARKKANKTIEHLHDTLTQRLPVH
;
A
#
# COMPACT_ATOMS: atom_id res chain seq x y z
N MET A 1 -9.73 6.97 8.68
CA MET A 1 -8.95 6.15 9.62
C MET A 1 -8.52 4.90 8.90
N LYS A 2 -7.22 4.77 8.67
CA LYS A 2 -6.60 3.64 7.97
C LYS A 2 -6.01 2.64 8.96
N ILE A 3 -6.09 1.36 8.58
CA ILE A 3 -5.48 0.24 9.30
C ILE A 3 -4.68 -0.54 8.26
N LEU A 4 -3.43 -0.85 8.59
CA LEU A 4 -2.64 -1.85 7.90
C LEU A 4 -2.56 -3.09 8.76
N ASP A 5 -3.01 -4.22 8.20
CA ASP A 5 -2.81 -5.57 8.70
C ASP A 5 -2.12 -6.33 7.57
N VAL A 6 -0.83 -6.62 7.74
CA VAL A 6 0.01 -7.22 6.67
C VAL A 6 -0.53 -8.59 6.28
N GLN A 7 -0.84 -9.44 7.27
CA GLN A 7 -1.32 -10.79 7.03
C GLN A 7 -2.65 -10.80 6.26
N LEU A 8 -3.61 -9.97 6.68
CA LEU A 8 -4.89 -9.86 5.98
C LEU A 8 -4.69 -9.36 4.54
N PHE A 9 -3.80 -8.39 4.34
CA PHE A 9 -3.50 -7.84 3.03
C PHE A 9 -2.89 -8.89 2.10
N GLU A 10 -1.87 -9.61 2.56
CA GLU A 10 -1.23 -10.70 1.80
C GLU A 10 -2.22 -11.81 1.45
N GLN A 11 -3.11 -12.16 2.38
CA GLN A 11 -4.16 -13.16 2.14
C GLN A 11 -5.11 -12.70 1.03
N VAL A 12 -5.63 -11.47 1.11
CA VAL A 12 -6.54 -10.91 0.08
C VAL A 12 -5.87 -10.86 -1.29
N VAL A 13 -4.60 -10.48 -1.36
CA VAL A 13 -3.85 -10.50 -2.62
C VAL A 13 -3.73 -11.94 -3.15
N THR A 14 -3.33 -12.89 -2.31
CA THR A 14 -3.19 -14.31 -2.69
C THR A 14 -4.49 -14.91 -3.22
N ASP A 15 -5.61 -14.62 -2.55
CA ASP A 15 -6.94 -15.07 -2.97
C ASP A 15 -7.33 -14.44 -4.32
N THR A 16 -7.03 -13.16 -4.50
CA THR A 16 -7.27 -12.45 -5.76
C THR A 16 -6.43 -13.04 -6.90
N GLN A 17 -5.15 -13.31 -6.67
CA GLN A 17 -4.27 -13.94 -7.67
C GLN A 17 -4.77 -15.32 -8.09
N SER A 18 -5.27 -16.10 -7.12
CA SER A 18 -5.87 -17.41 -7.39
C SER A 18 -7.12 -17.28 -8.26
N ALA A 19 -8.00 -16.32 -7.97
CA ALA A 19 -9.19 -16.05 -8.78
C ALA A 19 -8.84 -15.55 -10.20
N LEU A 20 -7.84 -14.67 -10.35
CA LEU A 20 -7.36 -14.22 -11.65
C LEU A 20 -6.81 -15.39 -12.48
N LYS A 21 -6.07 -16.30 -11.85
CA LYS A 21 -5.59 -17.50 -12.51
C LYS A 21 -6.73 -18.39 -12.99
N GLU A 22 -7.73 -18.65 -12.14
CA GLU A 22 -8.91 -19.43 -12.53
C GLU A 22 -9.62 -18.81 -13.74
N LYS A 23 -9.78 -17.47 -13.76
CA LYS A 23 -10.38 -16.75 -14.89
C LYS A 23 -9.53 -16.82 -16.16
N SER A 24 -8.22 -16.72 -16.03
CA SER A 24 -7.29 -16.87 -17.15
C SER A 24 -7.39 -18.27 -17.78
N ASP A 25 -7.42 -19.32 -16.95
CA ASP A 25 -7.57 -20.71 -17.40
C ASP A 25 -8.94 -20.89 -18.12
N GLN A 26 -10.03 -20.34 -17.58
CA GLN A 26 -11.36 -20.36 -18.24
C GLN A 26 -11.38 -19.64 -19.58
N ILE A 27 -10.66 -18.51 -19.71
CA ILE A 27 -10.55 -17.78 -20.99
C ILE A 27 -9.74 -18.60 -22.00
N ALA A 28 -8.68 -19.26 -21.57
CA ALA A 28 -7.88 -20.13 -22.44
C ALA A 28 -8.70 -21.31 -22.98
N ASP A 29 -9.52 -21.95 -22.15
CA ASP A 29 -10.44 -23.01 -22.58
C ASP A 29 -11.47 -22.50 -23.60
N LEU A 30 -12.04 -21.32 -23.35
CA LEU A 30 -12.98 -20.68 -24.29
C LEU A 30 -12.30 -20.33 -25.61
N GLN A 31 -11.04 -19.87 -25.57
CA GLN A 31 -10.28 -19.56 -26.77
C GLN A 31 -10.04 -20.81 -27.61
N GLN A 32 -9.69 -21.95 -27.00
CA GLN A 32 -9.57 -23.23 -27.72
C GLN A 32 -10.90 -23.68 -28.34
N ALA A 33 -12.02 -23.50 -27.63
CA ALA A 33 -13.34 -23.83 -28.16
C ALA A 33 -13.71 -22.95 -29.37
N ILE A 34 -13.41 -21.66 -29.30
CA ILE A 34 -13.60 -20.72 -30.42
C ILE A 34 -12.69 -21.08 -31.58
N ASP A 35 -11.41 -21.38 -31.34
CA ASP A 35 -10.45 -21.80 -32.37
C ASP A 35 -10.94 -23.06 -33.09
N ALA A 36 -11.46 -24.04 -32.36
CA ALA A 36 -12.07 -25.23 -32.95
C ALA A 36 -13.29 -24.86 -33.82
N PHE A 37 -14.19 -24.01 -33.31
CA PHE A 37 -15.40 -23.59 -34.02
C PHE A 37 -15.12 -22.82 -35.32
N VAL A 38 -14.22 -21.82 -35.28
CA VAL A 38 -13.94 -20.99 -36.45
C VAL A 38 -13.30 -21.79 -37.59
N ASN A 39 -12.66 -22.92 -37.27
CA ASN A 39 -12.06 -23.85 -38.22
C ASN A 39 -13.02 -24.94 -38.76
N MET A 40 -14.30 -24.95 -38.35
CA MET A 40 -15.31 -25.91 -38.84
C MET A 40 -15.84 -25.56 -40.25
N GLU A 41 -14.97 -25.47 -41.25
CA GLU A 41 -15.32 -25.12 -42.64
C GLU A 41 -16.31 -26.10 -43.28
N ASP A 42 -16.11 -27.39 -43.06
CA ASP A 42 -16.90 -28.45 -43.71
C ASP A 42 -18.27 -28.68 -43.06
N ALA A 43 -18.36 -28.46 -41.74
CA ALA A 43 -19.56 -28.67 -40.95
C ALA A 43 -20.43 -27.39 -40.87
N PHE A 44 -19.82 -26.21 -40.79
CA PHE A 44 -20.50 -24.92 -40.59
C PHE A 44 -20.32 -23.97 -41.79
N LYS A 45 -20.89 -24.41 -42.92
CA LYS A 45 -20.75 -23.79 -44.25
C LYS A 45 -21.93 -22.91 -44.66
N GLY A 46 -21.80 -22.28 -45.84
CA GLY A 46 -22.78 -21.36 -46.39
C GLY A 46 -22.66 -19.94 -45.84
N LYS A 47 -23.47 -19.00 -46.35
CA LYS A 47 -23.36 -17.58 -45.99
C LYS A 47 -23.52 -17.31 -44.49
N ALA A 48 -24.48 -17.97 -43.85
CA ALA A 48 -24.72 -17.83 -42.41
C ALA A 48 -23.59 -18.46 -41.58
N GLY A 49 -23.14 -19.68 -41.93
CA GLY A 49 -22.04 -20.34 -41.22
C GLY A 49 -20.72 -19.56 -41.31
N ASN A 50 -20.41 -19.03 -42.51
CA ASN A 50 -19.24 -18.17 -42.71
C ASN A 50 -19.34 -16.86 -41.91
N ALA A 51 -20.52 -16.24 -41.83
CA ALA A 51 -20.74 -15.04 -41.05
C ALA A 51 -20.55 -15.29 -39.54
N MET A 52 -21.07 -16.41 -39.00
CA MET A 52 -20.89 -16.77 -37.59
C MET A 52 -19.42 -17.06 -37.26
N ARG A 53 -18.73 -17.88 -38.07
CA ARG A 53 -17.29 -18.15 -37.87
C ARG A 53 -16.46 -16.86 -37.95
N GLY A 54 -16.78 -15.98 -38.91
CA GLY A 54 -16.18 -14.64 -38.99
C GLY A 54 -16.42 -13.80 -37.74
N TYR A 55 -17.64 -13.78 -37.19
CA TYR A 55 -17.96 -13.01 -35.97
C TYR A 55 -17.16 -13.46 -34.74
N PHE A 56 -16.99 -14.77 -34.54
CA PHE A 56 -16.17 -15.29 -33.45
C PHE A 56 -14.68 -15.05 -33.67
N ARG A 57 -14.20 -15.20 -34.92
CA ARG A 57 -12.80 -14.94 -35.28
C ARG A 57 -12.43 -13.47 -35.14
N ASP A 58 -13.25 -12.58 -35.70
CA ASP A 58 -12.90 -11.19 -35.90
C ASP A 58 -13.22 -10.31 -34.67
N PHE A 59 -14.11 -10.76 -33.77
CA PHE A 59 -14.48 -10.02 -32.55
C PHE A 59 -14.16 -10.75 -31.26
N HIS A 60 -14.50 -12.04 -31.14
CA HIS A 60 -14.37 -12.74 -29.86
C HIS A 60 -12.92 -13.13 -29.57
N GLN A 61 -12.17 -13.65 -30.55
CA GLN A 61 -10.75 -13.97 -30.33
C GLN A 61 -9.93 -12.75 -29.88
N PRO A 62 -9.99 -11.57 -30.54
CA PRO A 62 -9.29 -10.38 -30.05
C PRO A 62 -9.73 -9.94 -28.65
N PHE A 63 -11.02 -10.05 -28.34
CA PHE A 63 -11.55 -9.70 -27.02
C PHE A 63 -11.01 -10.62 -25.91
N LEU A 64 -10.91 -11.93 -26.15
CA LEU A 64 -10.35 -12.87 -25.19
C LEU A 64 -8.84 -12.65 -24.97
N LEU A 65 -8.10 -12.32 -26.04
CA LEU A 65 -6.68 -11.93 -25.92
C LEU A 65 -6.52 -10.66 -25.07
N TYR A 66 -7.38 -9.66 -25.28
CA TYR A 66 -7.41 -8.46 -24.45
C TYR A 66 -7.68 -8.80 -22.97
N LEU A 67 -8.67 -9.66 -22.69
CA LEU A 67 -8.96 -10.07 -21.31
C LEU A 67 -7.78 -10.80 -20.66
N GLN A 68 -7.08 -11.68 -21.39
CA GLN A 68 -5.87 -12.33 -20.87
C GLN A 68 -4.78 -11.30 -20.51
N SER A 69 -4.53 -10.31 -21.38
CA SER A 69 -3.57 -9.23 -21.09
C SER A 69 -3.98 -8.45 -19.84
N LEU A 70 -5.26 -8.07 -19.75
CA LEU A 70 -5.80 -7.33 -18.61
C LEU A 70 -5.62 -8.09 -17.28
N LEU A 71 -5.92 -9.39 -17.25
CA LEU A 71 -5.73 -10.21 -16.05
C LEU A 71 -4.24 -10.34 -15.68
N SER A 72 -3.36 -10.47 -16.67
CA SER A 72 -1.92 -10.52 -16.45
C SER A 72 -1.39 -9.20 -15.88
N GLU A 73 -1.75 -8.08 -16.48
CA GLU A 73 -1.38 -6.74 -16.02
C GLU A 73 -1.88 -6.48 -14.59
N TYR A 74 -3.11 -6.88 -14.28
CA TYR A 74 -3.65 -6.77 -12.93
C TYR A 74 -2.82 -7.58 -11.93
N ASN A 75 -2.47 -8.82 -12.27
CA ASN A 75 -1.63 -9.66 -11.42
C ASN A 75 -0.23 -9.06 -11.19
N GLU A 76 0.36 -8.41 -12.21
CA GLU A 76 1.61 -7.67 -12.04
C GLU A 76 1.48 -6.48 -11.09
N GLN A 77 0.35 -5.77 -11.11
CA GLN A 77 0.10 -4.69 -10.16
C GLN A 77 -0.01 -5.23 -8.73
N LEU A 78 -0.69 -6.36 -8.53
CA LEU A 78 -0.73 -7.02 -7.21
C LEU A 78 0.67 -7.36 -6.69
N ASN A 79 1.56 -7.88 -7.53
CA ASN A 79 2.94 -8.17 -7.17
C ASN A 79 3.74 -6.90 -6.80
N LYS A 80 3.51 -5.78 -7.50
CA LYS A 80 4.12 -4.49 -7.16
C LYS A 80 3.65 -4.00 -5.80
N VAL A 81 2.35 -4.11 -5.53
CA VAL A 81 1.77 -3.71 -4.23
C VAL A 81 2.33 -4.54 -3.08
N LEU A 82 2.49 -5.86 -3.25
CA LEU A 82 3.15 -6.72 -2.24
C LEU A 82 4.60 -6.31 -1.98
N LYS A 83 5.35 -5.97 -3.04
CA LYS A 83 6.73 -5.50 -2.91
C LYS A 83 6.80 -4.17 -2.14
N ASP A 84 5.91 -3.24 -2.46
CA ASP A 84 5.84 -1.93 -1.80
C ASP A 84 5.42 -2.09 -0.33
N LEU A 85 4.50 -3.02 -0.04
CA LEU A 85 4.11 -3.39 1.32
C LEU A 85 5.32 -3.93 2.11
N SER A 86 6.03 -4.92 1.59
CA SER A 86 7.20 -5.52 2.24
C SER A 86 8.34 -4.52 2.46
N ALA A 87 8.51 -3.54 1.57
CA ALA A 87 9.48 -2.47 1.74
C ALA A 87 9.07 -1.47 2.85
N PHE A 88 7.78 -1.28 3.07
CA PHE A 88 7.25 -0.39 4.11
C PHE A 88 7.19 -1.07 5.48
N GLU A 89 6.63 -2.27 5.55
CA GLU A 89 6.50 -3.10 6.75
C GLU A 89 6.93 -4.54 6.43
N PRO A 90 8.17 -4.93 6.78
CA PRO A 90 8.69 -6.25 6.48
C PRO A 90 8.25 -7.34 7.48
N ASP A 91 7.66 -6.98 8.62
CA ASP A 91 7.15 -7.98 9.58
C ASP A 91 5.83 -8.57 9.04
N PRO A 92 5.74 -9.90 8.84
CA PRO A 92 4.49 -10.54 8.41
C PRO A 92 3.34 -10.41 9.41
N ASN A 93 3.63 -10.10 10.69
CA ASN A 93 2.63 -9.76 11.70
C ASN A 93 2.51 -8.23 11.91
N GLY A 94 3.03 -7.45 10.97
CA GLY A 94 3.01 -6.00 10.99
C GLY A 94 1.58 -5.46 11.07
N TYR A 95 1.36 -4.56 12.03
CA TYR A 95 0.06 -3.95 12.27
C TYR A 95 0.22 -2.46 12.60
N ILE A 96 -0.44 -1.60 11.82
CA ILE A 96 -0.40 -0.15 12.01
C ILE A 96 -1.83 0.39 12.04
N GLN A 97 -2.19 1.01 13.15
CA GLN A 97 -3.43 1.76 13.29
C GLN A 97 -3.13 3.25 13.30
N GLU A 98 -3.62 3.97 12.29
CA GLU A 98 -3.40 5.42 12.15
C GLU A 98 -3.81 6.18 13.41
N ALA A 99 -4.99 5.89 13.96
CA ALA A 99 -5.52 6.56 15.15
C ALA A 99 -4.62 6.38 16.40
N PHE A 100 -3.98 5.22 16.56
CA PHE A 100 -3.05 5.00 17.67
C PHE A 100 -1.86 5.97 17.60
N ILE A 101 -1.34 6.22 16.40
CA ILE A 101 -0.21 7.11 16.18
C ILE A 101 -0.68 8.58 16.26
N GLN A 102 -1.74 8.93 15.52
CA GLN A 102 -2.22 10.29 15.36
C GLN A 102 -2.83 10.84 16.65
N ASP A 103 -3.66 10.06 17.33
CA ASP A 103 -4.44 10.52 18.50
C ASP A 103 -3.79 10.10 19.82
N GLY A 104 -2.91 9.09 19.81
CA GLY A 104 -2.16 8.61 20.98
C GLY A 104 -0.73 9.15 21.02
N ILE A 105 0.12 8.65 20.13
CA ILE A 105 1.58 8.87 20.18
C ILE A 105 1.96 10.32 19.93
N VAL A 106 1.44 10.97 18.89
CA VAL A 106 1.81 12.34 18.53
C VAL A 106 1.44 13.34 19.66
N PRO A 107 0.23 13.32 20.24
CA PRO A 107 -0.12 14.16 21.38
C PRO A 107 0.72 13.86 22.62
N ALA A 108 1.00 12.57 22.91
CA ALA A 108 1.82 12.18 24.04
C ALA A 108 3.26 12.70 23.92
N LEU A 109 3.89 12.59 22.74
CA LEU A 109 5.22 13.12 22.47
C LEU A 109 5.26 14.65 22.56
N LYS A 110 4.24 15.33 22.05
CA LYS A 110 4.12 16.80 22.19
C LYS A 110 3.99 17.22 23.66
N LYS A 111 3.20 16.48 24.46
CA LYS A 111 3.10 16.73 25.89
C LYS A 111 4.43 16.53 26.59
N LEU A 112 5.14 15.45 26.28
CA LEU A 112 6.46 15.15 26.85
C LEU A 112 7.49 16.23 26.49
N GLU A 113 7.54 16.66 25.23
CA GLU A 113 8.39 17.76 24.74
C GLU A 113 8.16 19.04 25.55
N ASN A 114 6.89 19.43 25.73
CA ASN A 114 6.54 20.60 26.52
C ASN A 114 6.96 20.45 27.99
N THR A 115 6.65 19.30 28.62
CA THR A 115 7.01 19.07 30.03
C THR A 115 8.51 19.11 30.26
N VAL A 116 9.31 18.44 29.42
CA VAL A 116 10.77 18.45 29.53
C VAL A 116 11.33 19.85 29.23
N GLY A 117 10.79 20.54 28.23
CA GLY A 117 11.16 21.91 27.90
C GLY A 117 11.00 22.86 29.09
N TYR A 118 9.81 22.84 29.72
CA TYR A 118 9.56 23.63 30.93
C TYR A 118 10.52 23.30 32.07
N LEU A 119 10.77 22.01 32.34
CA LEU A 119 11.72 21.60 33.39
C LEU A 119 13.14 22.10 33.14
N LEU A 120 13.60 22.10 31.89
CA LEU A 120 14.94 22.58 31.52
C LEU A 120 15.04 24.11 31.60
N GLU A 121 13.98 24.83 31.23
CA GLU A 121 13.91 26.28 31.39
C GLU A 121 13.87 26.69 32.87
N ASP A 122 13.10 25.99 33.69
CA ASP A 122 13.02 26.19 35.14
C ASP A 122 14.37 25.91 35.81
N ALA A 123 15.04 24.82 35.43
CA ALA A 123 16.39 24.52 35.91
C ALA A 123 17.38 25.63 35.53
N ASN A 124 17.37 26.08 34.27
CA ASN A 124 18.19 27.20 33.81
C ASN A 124 17.85 28.51 34.56
N ALA A 125 16.60 28.75 34.94
CA ALA A 125 16.20 29.90 35.75
C ALA A 125 16.72 29.79 37.18
N ALA A 126 16.65 28.60 37.80
CA ALA A 126 17.19 28.35 39.13
C ALA A 126 18.72 28.50 39.17
N MET A 127 19.43 27.97 38.16
CA MET A 127 20.89 28.11 38.04
C MET A 127 21.32 29.57 37.91
N ARG A 128 20.55 30.40 37.18
CA ARG A 128 20.79 31.84 37.09
C ARG A 128 20.62 32.58 38.42
N LYS A 129 19.80 32.09 39.36
CA LYS A 129 19.63 32.73 40.68
C LYS A 129 20.85 32.57 41.59
N VAL A 130 21.72 31.59 41.32
CA VAL A 130 22.89 31.28 42.14
C VAL A 130 24.22 31.55 41.41
N SER A 131 24.18 32.18 40.23
CA SER A 131 25.35 32.39 39.37
C SER A 131 26.45 33.23 40.02
N ASP A 132 26.08 34.09 40.97
CA ASP A 132 27.02 34.94 41.71
C ASP A 132 27.85 34.14 42.73
N LEU A 133 27.35 32.97 43.13
CA LEU A 133 28.02 32.07 44.08
C LEU A 133 28.88 31.03 43.37
N ILE A 134 28.42 30.54 42.22
CA ILE A 134 29.06 29.47 41.46
C ILE A 134 28.75 29.56 39.97
N SER A 135 29.75 29.38 39.12
CA SER A 135 29.56 29.31 37.68
C SER A 135 29.04 27.93 37.28
N LEU A 136 27.84 27.89 36.68
CA LEU A 136 27.22 26.67 36.16
C LEU A 136 26.97 26.78 34.66
N PRO A 137 27.22 25.72 33.87
CA PRO A 137 26.95 25.73 32.44
C PRO A 137 25.43 25.74 32.17
N LYS A 138 24.97 26.52 31.18
CA LYS A 138 23.57 26.53 30.75
C LYS A 138 23.19 25.18 30.15
N LEU A 139 22.03 24.65 30.53
CA LEU A 139 21.46 23.47 29.88
C LEU A 139 20.94 23.86 28.49
N ASP A 140 21.41 23.16 27.46
CA ASP A 140 20.93 23.32 26.09
C ASP A 140 19.58 22.62 25.93
N VAL A 141 18.50 23.41 25.90
CA VAL A 141 17.15 22.89 25.80
C VAL A 141 16.93 22.15 24.48
N GLU A 142 17.48 22.67 23.37
CA GLU A 142 17.25 22.11 22.04
C GLU A 142 17.94 20.76 21.90
N GLU A 143 19.20 20.67 22.35
CA GLU A 143 19.96 19.41 22.36
C GLU A 143 19.22 18.33 23.15
N LYS A 144 18.66 18.67 24.32
CA LYS A 144 17.97 17.70 25.19
C LYS A 144 16.59 17.31 24.66
N LEU A 145 15.91 18.18 23.90
CA LEU A 145 14.62 17.86 23.28
C LEU A 145 14.73 17.11 21.94
N TYR A 146 15.91 17.07 21.33
CA TYR A 146 16.15 16.50 20.00
C TYR A 146 15.50 15.13 19.77
N TYR A 147 15.68 14.19 20.70
CA TYR A 147 15.16 12.82 20.53
C TYR A 147 13.63 12.75 20.58
N ILE A 148 12.98 13.61 21.36
CA ILE A 148 11.51 13.68 21.44
C ILE A 148 10.95 14.26 20.15
N GLN A 149 11.55 15.35 19.67
CA GLN A 149 11.18 15.97 18.40
C GLN A 149 11.39 15.00 17.23
N LYS A 150 12.51 14.27 17.21
CA LYS A 150 12.83 13.24 16.22
C LYS A 150 11.80 12.11 16.24
N ALA A 151 11.41 11.62 17.42
CA ALA A 151 10.38 10.61 17.56
C ALA A 151 9.02 11.11 17.02
N ARG A 152 8.63 12.35 17.34
CA ARG A 152 7.39 12.96 16.83
C ARG A 152 7.40 13.08 15.30
N LYS A 153 8.52 13.52 14.72
CA LYS A 153 8.70 13.59 13.26
C LYS A 153 8.61 12.21 12.62
N LYS A 154 9.18 11.18 13.25
CA LYS A 154 9.08 9.79 12.76
C LYS A 154 7.63 9.30 12.81
N ALA A 155 6.89 9.57 13.88
CA ALA A 155 5.47 9.20 14.00
C ALA A 155 4.62 9.82 12.88
N ASN A 156 4.79 11.12 12.60
CA ASN A 156 4.09 11.78 11.49
C ASN A 156 4.45 11.17 10.13
N LYS A 157 5.75 10.90 9.88
CA LYS A 157 6.19 10.23 8.64
C LYS A 157 5.61 8.83 8.47
N THR A 158 5.43 8.08 9.56
CA THR A 158 4.77 6.77 9.49
C THR A 158 3.32 6.90 9.02
N ILE A 159 2.60 7.94 9.44
CA ILE A 159 1.23 8.22 8.95
C ILE A 159 1.26 8.59 7.46
N GLU A 160 2.18 9.46 7.04
CA GLU A 160 2.35 9.83 5.62
C GLU A 160 2.61 8.60 4.74
N HIS A 161 3.57 7.76 5.12
CA HIS A 161 3.88 6.54 4.37
C HIS A 161 2.72 5.54 4.39
N LEU A 162 2.01 5.38 5.52
CA LEU A 162 0.80 4.55 5.58
C LEU A 162 -0.26 5.07 4.59
N HIS A 163 -0.37 6.38 4.43
CA HIS A 163 -1.29 6.97 3.46
C HIS A 163 -0.86 6.69 2.03
N ASP A 164 0.42 6.85 1.70
CA ASP A 164 0.94 6.59 0.36
C ASP A 164 0.76 5.12 -0.02
N THR A 165 1.14 4.19 0.87
CA THR A 165 0.99 2.74 0.66
C THR A 165 -0.46 2.32 0.44
N LEU A 166 -1.42 2.96 1.13
CA LEU A 166 -2.84 2.61 1.05
C LEU A 166 -3.67 3.47 0.07
N THR A 167 -3.14 4.56 -0.50
CA THR A 167 -3.87 5.43 -1.45
C THR A 167 -3.40 5.25 -2.88
N GLN A 168 -2.12 4.95 -3.11
CA GLN A 168 -1.60 4.84 -4.46
C GLN A 168 -2.07 3.54 -5.12
N ARG A 169 -2.96 3.67 -6.13
CA ARG A 169 -3.17 2.75 -7.28
C ARG A 169 -4.29 1.71 -7.21
N LEU A 170 -5.53 2.19 -7.05
CA LEU A 170 -6.58 1.68 -7.94
C LEU A 170 -6.43 2.43 -9.27
N PRO A 171 -6.18 1.78 -10.41
CA PRO A 171 -6.32 2.45 -11.70
C PRO A 171 -7.77 2.93 -11.81
N VAL A 172 -7.96 4.25 -11.75
CA VAL A 172 -9.19 4.86 -12.23
C VAL A 172 -9.14 4.67 -13.74
N HIS A 173 -10.04 3.82 -14.24
CA HIS A 173 -10.27 3.61 -15.67
C HIS A 173 -10.60 4.92 -16.39
#